data_AF-A0A959H655-F1
#
_entry.id   AF-A0A959H655-F1
#
_cell.length_a   1.000
_cell.length_b   1.000
_cell.length_c   1.000
_cell.angle_alpha   90.00
_cell.angle_beta   90.00
_cell.angle_gamma   90.00
#
_symmetry.space_group_name_H-M   'P 1'
#
loop_
_entity.id
_entity.type
_entity.pdbx_description
1 polymer ?
#
loop_
_entity_poly.entity_id
_entity_poly.type
_entity_poly.pdbx_seq_one_letter_code
_entity_poly.pdbx_strand_id
1 'polypeptide(L)'
;MKQVYIFSLILLVFSALMFAGCGGAQPEEAPRHLFAEFFVRYLQTERELKAHATFFEGDSIQTAIPKAFAGGATFQGVGMNARNLPGGTVRYALEQHDNYADTFRFSFKDDLGIRRDIPVAMAPIDSFSVRDEQISKSTGMALYARGGRLTKGESMVLFFSDQDNKASTILLTGPSAGEEYRIPAAKVETFAPGNYDLYLVKKKREVVKGDTISTMADIEYYTNTIKVEVVE
;
A
#
# COMPACT_ATOMS: atom_id res chain seq x y z
N MET A 1 -48.84 -25.22 -66.98
CA MET A 1 -48.97 -24.76 -65.57
C MET A 1 -48.43 -25.78 -64.57
N LYS A 2 -47.15 -26.18 -64.65
CA LYS A 2 -46.52 -27.10 -63.66
C LYS A 2 -45.09 -26.73 -63.27
N GLN A 3 -44.54 -25.65 -63.82
CA GLN A 3 -43.11 -25.31 -63.71
C GLN A 3 -42.79 -24.24 -62.66
N VAL A 4 -43.82 -23.62 -62.05
CA VAL A 4 -43.66 -22.51 -61.08
C VAL A 4 -43.55 -23.01 -59.63
N TYR A 5 -44.01 -24.25 -59.33
CA TYR A 5 -44.02 -24.76 -57.96
C TYR A 5 -42.68 -25.32 -57.46
N ILE A 6 -41.77 -25.68 -58.37
CA ILE A 6 -40.46 -26.27 -57.99
C ILE A 6 -39.49 -25.19 -57.49
N PHE A 7 -39.58 -23.96 -58.02
CA PHE A 7 -38.68 -22.87 -57.61
C PHE A 7 -39.04 -22.31 -56.22
N SER A 8 -40.33 -22.33 -55.86
CA SER A 8 -40.78 -21.82 -54.55
C SER A 8 -40.48 -22.77 -53.38
N LEU A 9 -40.29 -24.08 -53.66
CA LEU A 9 -39.93 -25.06 -52.63
C LEU A 9 -38.43 -25.04 -52.31
N ILE A 10 -37.57 -24.77 -53.30
CA ILE A 10 -36.11 -24.67 -53.11
C ILE A 10 -35.74 -23.42 -52.30
N LEU A 11 -36.46 -22.31 -52.49
CA LEU A 11 -36.23 -21.07 -51.74
C LEU A 11 -36.58 -21.21 -50.23
N LEU A 12 -37.56 -22.06 -49.91
CA LEU A 12 -38.01 -22.27 -48.54
C LEU A 12 -37.08 -23.21 -47.74
N VAL A 13 -36.44 -24.17 -48.43
CA VAL A 13 -35.42 -25.05 -47.82
C VAL A 13 -34.10 -24.30 -47.59
N PHE A 14 -33.72 -23.36 -48.47
CA PHE A 14 -32.50 -22.56 -48.28
C PHE A 14 -32.61 -21.53 -47.15
N SER A 15 -33.82 -21.03 -46.86
CA SER A 15 -34.02 -20.06 -45.76
C SER A 15 -34.03 -20.72 -44.37
N ALA A 16 -34.30 -22.02 -44.27
CA ALA A 16 -34.26 -22.76 -43.00
C ALA A 16 -32.85 -23.19 -42.56
N LEU A 17 -31.87 -23.25 -43.49
CA LEU A 17 -30.49 -23.66 -43.21
C LEU A 17 -29.58 -22.52 -42.70
N MET A 18 -30.04 -21.26 -42.73
CA MET A 18 -29.26 -20.10 -42.29
C MET A 18 -29.34 -19.81 -40.77
N PHE A 19 -30.17 -20.53 -40.01
CA PHE A 19 -30.26 -20.37 -38.54
C PHE A 19 -29.45 -21.40 -37.73
N ALA A 20 -28.73 -22.30 -38.39
CA ALA A 20 -27.88 -23.30 -37.72
C ALA A 20 -26.39 -22.88 -37.61
N GLY A 21 -26.07 -21.62 -37.89
CA GLY A 21 -24.71 -21.07 -37.81
C GLY A 21 -24.50 -20.23 -36.56
N CYS A 22 -23.40 -20.50 -35.85
CA CYS A 22 -22.86 -19.77 -34.69
C CYS A 22 -23.46 -20.08 -33.31
N GLY A 23 -23.47 -21.37 -32.94
CA GLY A 23 -23.06 -21.75 -31.58
C GLY A 23 -21.53 -21.68 -31.44
N GLY A 24 -20.94 -20.50 -31.70
CA GLY A 24 -19.53 -20.28 -31.38
C GLY A 24 -19.39 -20.29 -29.87
N ALA A 25 -18.70 -21.29 -29.32
CA ALA A 25 -18.33 -21.28 -27.91
C ALA A 25 -17.69 -19.92 -27.61
N GLN A 26 -18.37 -19.14 -26.77
CA GLN A 26 -17.88 -17.85 -26.33
C GLN A 26 -16.49 -18.12 -25.73
N PRO A 27 -15.42 -17.44 -26.19
CA PRO A 27 -14.11 -17.65 -25.62
C PRO A 27 -14.23 -17.46 -24.11
N GLU A 28 -13.86 -18.48 -23.36
CA GLU A 28 -13.76 -18.39 -21.90
C GLU A 28 -12.75 -17.27 -21.63
N GLU A 29 -13.23 -16.09 -21.25
CA GLU A 29 -12.36 -14.97 -20.91
C GLU A 29 -11.43 -15.47 -19.81
N ALA A 30 -10.13 -15.50 -20.09
CA ALA A 30 -9.15 -15.88 -19.10
C ALA A 30 -9.38 -15.05 -17.83
N PRO A 31 -9.32 -15.66 -16.63
CA PRO A 31 -9.53 -14.93 -15.39
C PRO A 31 -8.56 -13.76 -15.33
N ARG A 32 -9.10 -12.54 -15.32
CA ARG A 32 -8.29 -11.32 -15.34
C ARG A 32 -7.52 -11.21 -14.04
N HIS A 33 -6.25 -10.80 -14.14
CA HIS A 33 -5.36 -10.71 -12.98
C HIS A 33 -5.74 -9.49 -12.12
N LEU A 34 -5.82 -9.69 -10.80
CA LEU A 34 -6.17 -8.66 -9.84
C LEU A 34 -4.91 -8.01 -9.26
N PHE A 35 -4.84 -6.68 -9.28
CA PHE A 35 -3.85 -5.90 -8.56
C PHE A 35 -4.52 -5.20 -7.38
N ALA A 36 -4.07 -5.51 -6.16
CA ALA A 36 -4.57 -4.90 -4.94
C ALA A 36 -3.50 -4.04 -4.29
N GLU A 37 -3.84 -2.79 -3.97
CA GLU A 37 -2.95 -1.86 -3.29
C GLU A 37 -3.51 -1.55 -1.90
N PHE A 38 -2.65 -1.68 -0.90
CA PHE A 38 -2.97 -1.46 0.51
C PHE A 38 -2.06 -0.40 1.09
N PHE A 39 -2.63 0.46 1.92
CA PHE A 39 -1.88 1.46 2.67
C PHE A 39 -2.31 1.46 4.13
N VAL A 40 -1.36 1.47 5.05
CA VAL A 40 -1.60 1.65 6.48
C VAL A 40 -0.69 2.76 7.01
N ARG A 41 -1.27 3.69 7.75
CA ARG A 41 -0.52 4.74 8.45
C ARG A 41 -0.95 4.78 9.90
N TYR A 42 0.03 4.79 10.80
CA TYR A 42 -0.20 5.00 12.23
C TYR A 42 0.55 6.24 12.72
N LEU A 43 -0.16 7.10 13.44
CA LEU A 43 0.40 8.26 14.13
C LEU A 43 0.42 8.00 15.64
N GLN A 44 1.61 7.83 16.23
CA GLN A 44 1.74 7.45 17.63
C GLN A 44 1.21 8.51 18.59
N THR A 45 1.45 9.79 18.31
CA THR A 45 1.01 10.91 19.15
C THR A 45 -0.51 10.97 19.27
N GLU A 46 -1.22 10.87 18.14
CA GLU A 46 -2.68 10.93 18.06
C GLU A 46 -3.35 9.58 18.33
N ARG A 47 -2.58 8.49 18.36
CA ARG A 47 -3.07 7.10 18.35
C ARG A 47 -4.07 6.88 17.21
N GLU A 48 -3.75 7.43 16.06
CA GLU A 48 -4.62 7.44 14.89
C GLU A 48 -4.11 6.44 13.85
N LEU A 49 -5.00 5.53 13.43
CA LEU A 49 -4.76 4.53 12.41
C LEU A 49 -5.59 4.84 11.17
N LYS A 50 -4.94 4.98 10.01
CA LYS A 50 -5.58 5.12 8.70
C LYS A 50 -5.24 3.92 7.83
N ALA A 51 -6.26 3.37 7.17
CA ALA A 51 -6.11 2.26 6.25
C ALA A 51 -6.82 2.55 4.93
N HIS A 52 -6.18 2.24 3.81
CA HIS A 52 -6.78 2.32 2.47
C HIS A 52 -6.59 1.02 1.69
N ALA A 53 -7.56 0.72 0.83
CA ALA A 53 -7.45 -0.29 -0.21
C ALA A 53 -7.96 0.24 -1.56
N THR A 54 -7.28 -0.11 -2.65
CA THR A 54 -7.68 0.11 -4.04
C THR A 54 -7.42 -1.14 -4.85
N PHE A 55 -8.25 -1.39 -5.87
CA PHE A 55 -8.18 -2.60 -6.68
C PHE A 55 -8.25 -2.27 -8.17
N PHE A 56 -7.50 -3.02 -8.97
CA PHE A 56 -7.44 -2.91 -10.42
C PHE A 56 -7.41 -4.29 -11.05
N GLU A 57 -7.91 -4.41 -12.27
CA GLU A 57 -7.98 -5.69 -12.99
C GLU A 57 -7.50 -5.53 -14.43
N GLY A 58 -6.63 -6.43 -14.88
CA GLY A 58 -6.08 -6.45 -16.23
C GLY A 58 -4.81 -7.28 -16.34
N ASP A 59 -4.15 -7.26 -17.50
CA ASP A 59 -2.95 -8.09 -17.74
C ASP A 59 -1.68 -7.52 -17.07
N SER A 60 -1.66 -6.21 -16.85
CA SER A 60 -0.55 -5.48 -16.22
C SER A 60 -1.09 -4.30 -15.42
N ILE A 61 -0.36 -3.85 -14.40
CA ILE A 61 -0.76 -2.65 -13.63
C ILE A 61 -0.87 -1.40 -14.52
N GLN A 62 -0.11 -1.33 -15.62
CA GLN A 62 -0.13 -0.22 -16.57
C GLN A 62 -1.40 -0.17 -17.42
N THR A 63 -2.03 -1.32 -17.67
CA THR A 63 -3.22 -1.46 -18.52
C THR A 63 -4.47 -1.85 -17.73
N ALA A 64 -4.33 -2.10 -16.42
CA ALA A 64 -5.43 -2.49 -15.56
C ALA A 64 -6.43 -1.34 -15.37
N ILE A 65 -7.70 -1.71 -15.30
CA ILE A 65 -8.81 -0.79 -15.04
C ILE A 65 -9.24 -0.87 -13.58
N PRO A 66 -9.74 0.21 -12.97
CA PRO A 66 -10.19 0.15 -11.59
C PRO A 66 -11.32 -0.86 -11.38
N LYS A 67 -11.26 -1.61 -10.28
CA LYS A 67 -12.25 -2.62 -9.89
C LYS A 67 -12.88 -2.24 -8.54
N ALA A 68 -14.20 -2.35 -8.46
CA ALA A 68 -14.95 -2.22 -7.22
C ALA A 68 -15.58 -3.58 -6.84
N PHE A 69 -15.71 -3.85 -5.55
CA PHE A 69 -16.34 -5.07 -5.05
C PHE A 69 -17.68 -4.70 -4.39
N ALA A 70 -18.77 -5.38 -4.78
CA ALA A 70 -20.11 -5.08 -4.28
C ALA A 70 -20.26 -5.22 -2.75
N GLY A 71 -19.49 -6.13 -2.14
CA GLY A 71 -19.42 -6.31 -0.68
C GLY A 71 -18.45 -5.37 0.04
N GLY A 72 -17.76 -4.50 -0.70
CA GLY A 72 -16.72 -3.62 -0.19
C GLY A 72 -15.46 -4.35 0.30
N ALA A 73 -14.68 -3.64 1.08
CA ALA A 73 -13.50 -4.15 1.77
C ALA A 73 -13.63 -3.93 3.28
N THR A 74 -12.95 -4.75 4.07
CA THR A 74 -12.85 -4.62 5.51
C THR A 74 -11.40 -4.52 5.94
N PHE A 75 -11.15 -3.78 7.02
CA PHE A 75 -9.86 -3.71 7.70
C PHE A 75 -10.03 -4.16 9.14
N GLN A 76 -9.28 -5.18 9.57
CA GLN A 76 -9.43 -5.82 10.88
C GLN A 76 -10.89 -6.27 11.18
N GLY A 77 -11.61 -6.70 10.14
CA GLY A 77 -13.02 -7.10 10.25
C GLY A 77 -14.02 -5.96 10.29
N VAL A 78 -13.56 -4.70 10.31
CA VAL A 78 -14.42 -3.50 10.26
C VAL A 78 -14.62 -3.08 8.80
N GLY A 79 -15.87 -2.82 8.40
CA GLY A 79 -16.18 -2.33 7.05
C GLY A 79 -15.52 -0.98 6.76
N MET A 80 -14.94 -0.85 5.56
CA MET A 80 -14.31 0.39 5.10
C MET A 80 -15.28 1.23 4.27
N ASN A 81 -15.17 2.56 4.39
CA ASN A 81 -15.99 3.49 3.61
C ASN A 81 -15.48 3.57 2.17
N ALA A 82 -16.33 3.22 1.20
CA ALA A 82 -16.00 3.34 -0.22
C ALA A 82 -16.18 4.80 -0.69
N ARG A 83 -15.20 5.32 -1.42
CA ARG A 83 -15.23 6.66 -2.03
C ARG A 83 -14.73 6.59 -3.48
N ASN A 84 -15.50 7.17 -4.40
CA ASN A 84 -15.07 7.33 -5.78
C ASN A 84 -14.04 8.45 -5.88
N LEU A 85 -12.95 8.18 -6.57
CA LEU A 85 -11.90 9.14 -6.91
C LEU A 85 -12.02 9.54 -8.39
N PRO A 86 -11.38 10.66 -8.79
CA PRO A 86 -11.20 10.97 -10.20
C PRO A 86 -10.60 9.79 -10.97
N GLY A 87 -11.11 9.53 -12.17
CA GLY A 87 -10.70 8.37 -12.98
C GLY A 87 -11.46 7.06 -12.70
N GLY A 88 -12.49 7.09 -11.85
CA GLY A 88 -13.34 5.92 -11.59
C GLY A 88 -12.80 4.93 -10.56
N THR A 89 -11.64 5.21 -9.97
CA THR A 89 -11.06 4.39 -8.90
C THR A 89 -11.90 4.47 -7.63
N VAL A 90 -12.20 3.32 -7.04
CA VAL A 90 -12.85 3.25 -5.73
C VAL A 90 -11.78 3.04 -4.66
N ARG A 91 -11.68 3.99 -3.73
CA ARG A 91 -10.87 3.85 -2.52
C ARG A 91 -11.75 3.44 -1.36
N TYR A 92 -11.40 2.32 -0.73
CA TYR A 92 -11.96 1.91 0.55
C TYR A 92 -11.09 2.51 1.65
N ALA A 93 -11.68 3.25 2.59
CA ALA A 93 -10.95 3.96 3.63
C ALA A 93 -11.52 3.70 5.03
N LEU A 94 -10.64 3.53 6.00
CA LEU A 94 -10.96 3.51 7.42
C LEU A 94 -10.02 4.45 8.17
N GLU A 95 -10.55 5.17 9.14
CA GLU A 95 -9.82 5.98 10.09
C GLU A 95 -10.38 5.67 11.48
N GLN A 96 -9.50 5.34 12.42
CA GLN A 96 -9.90 4.99 13.79
C GLN A 96 -8.83 5.39 14.79
N HIS A 97 -9.24 5.60 16.04
CA HIS A 97 -8.33 5.78 17.16
C HIS A 97 -8.15 4.44 17.86
N ASP A 98 -6.98 3.83 17.70
CA ASP A 98 -6.69 2.49 18.21
C ASP A 98 -5.18 2.37 18.51
N ASN A 99 -4.77 1.27 19.15
CA ASN A 99 -3.36 0.94 19.29
C ASN A 99 -2.80 0.36 17.98
N TYR A 100 -1.49 0.51 17.79
CA TYR A 100 -0.80 -0.17 16.69
C TYR A 100 -0.79 -1.69 16.89
N ALA A 101 -0.95 -2.43 15.79
CA ALA A 101 -0.80 -3.89 15.76
C ALA A 101 0.33 -4.26 14.78
N ASP A 102 1.11 -5.29 15.12
CA ASP A 102 2.22 -5.74 14.27
C ASP A 102 1.76 -6.32 12.93
N THR A 103 0.50 -6.75 12.86
CA THR A 103 -0.12 -7.31 11.66
C THR A 103 -1.52 -6.73 11.48
N PHE A 104 -1.76 -6.24 10.27
CA PHE A 104 -3.05 -5.77 9.80
C PHE A 104 -3.64 -6.75 8.79
N ARG A 105 -4.96 -6.86 8.77
CA ARG A 105 -5.68 -7.72 7.84
C ARG A 105 -6.65 -6.91 7.00
N PHE A 106 -6.43 -6.92 5.70
CA PHE A 106 -7.44 -6.51 4.73
C PHE A 106 -8.23 -7.73 4.27
N SER A 107 -9.54 -7.58 4.13
CA SER A 107 -10.39 -8.63 3.57
C SER A 107 -11.39 -8.08 2.56
N PHE A 108 -11.70 -8.86 1.54
CA PHE A 108 -12.76 -8.58 0.56
C PHE A 108 -13.30 -9.90 0.00
N LYS A 109 -14.45 -9.87 -0.69
CA LYS A 109 -14.94 -11.01 -1.46
C LYS A 109 -14.68 -10.75 -2.93
N ASP A 110 -14.05 -11.70 -3.62
CA ASP A 110 -13.86 -11.61 -5.06
C ASP A 110 -15.17 -11.92 -5.84
N ASP A 111 -15.09 -11.88 -7.17
CA ASP A 111 -16.26 -12.10 -8.04
C ASP A 111 -16.83 -13.52 -7.94
N LEU A 112 -16.05 -14.48 -7.44
CA LEU A 112 -16.50 -15.84 -7.16
C LEU A 112 -17.13 -15.97 -5.76
N GLY A 113 -17.23 -14.86 -5.02
CA GLY A 113 -17.71 -14.82 -3.64
C GLY A 113 -16.70 -15.37 -2.62
N ILE A 114 -15.47 -15.68 -3.05
CA ILE A 114 -14.42 -16.22 -2.19
C ILE A 114 -13.85 -15.07 -1.36
N ARG A 115 -13.82 -15.25 -0.04
CA ARG A 115 -13.16 -14.32 0.86
C ARG A 115 -11.65 -14.38 0.66
N ARG A 116 -11.05 -13.23 0.37
CA ARG A 116 -9.60 -13.03 0.34
C ARG A 116 -9.19 -12.29 1.60
N ASP A 117 -8.18 -12.81 2.30
CA ASP A 117 -7.57 -12.19 3.47
C ASP A 117 -6.10 -11.91 3.15
N ILE A 118 -5.71 -10.62 3.15
CA ILE A 118 -4.35 -10.18 2.87
C ILE A 118 -3.74 -9.65 4.17
N PRO A 119 -2.82 -10.40 4.81
CA PRO A 119 -2.07 -9.91 5.94
C PRO A 119 -0.98 -8.94 5.47
N VAL A 120 -0.79 -7.84 6.19
CA VAL A 120 0.34 -6.92 6.01
C VAL A 120 0.96 -6.67 7.39
N ALA A 121 2.28 -6.74 7.50
CA ALA A 121 2.95 -6.71 8.79
C ALA A 121 4.19 -5.82 8.79
N MET A 122 4.38 -5.06 9.87
CA MET A 122 5.58 -4.28 10.15
C MET A 122 5.65 -4.03 11.66
N ALA A 123 6.78 -4.37 12.29
CA ALA A 123 6.99 -4.10 13.71
C ALA A 123 7.08 -2.58 13.97
N PRO A 124 6.48 -2.06 15.07
CA PRO A 124 6.53 -0.64 15.42
C PRO A 124 7.92 -0.20 15.89
N ILE A 125 8.07 1.10 16.11
CA ILE A 125 9.15 1.64 16.95
C ILE A 125 8.55 1.87 18.34
N ASP A 126 9.04 1.15 19.34
CA ASP A 126 8.52 1.26 20.72
C ASP A 126 8.94 2.59 21.36
N SER A 127 10.22 2.92 21.19
CA SER A 127 10.86 4.12 21.74
C SER A 127 12.17 4.40 21.02
N PHE A 128 12.64 5.64 21.02
CA PHE A 128 13.96 5.97 20.50
C PHE A 128 14.61 7.12 21.29
N SER A 129 15.93 7.23 21.17
CA SER A 129 16.74 8.29 21.76
C SER A 129 18.02 8.54 20.97
N VAL A 130 18.59 9.74 21.11
CA VAL A 130 19.94 10.05 20.65
C VAL A 130 20.89 9.91 21.83
N ARG A 131 22.00 9.18 21.65
CA ARG A 131 23.01 9.02 22.70
C ARG A 131 23.51 10.39 23.14
N ASP A 132 23.63 10.57 24.45
CA ASP A 132 24.05 11.82 25.10
C ASP A 132 23.14 13.03 24.77
N GLU A 133 21.96 12.79 24.17
CA GLU A 133 20.97 13.80 23.77
C GLU A 133 21.51 14.90 22.82
N GLN A 134 22.70 14.69 22.27
CA GLN A 134 23.43 15.64 21.45
C GLN A 134 23.78 15.07 20.07
N ILE A 135 23.77 15.95 19.08
CA ILE A 135 24.17 15.70 17.71
C ILE A 135 25.36 16.60 17.44
N SER A 136 26.56 16.02 17.33
CA SER A 136 27.76 16.78 17.05
C SER A 136 27.97 16.91 15.55
N LYS A 137 28.19 18.13 15.07
CA LYS A 137 28.50 18.36 13.66
C LYS A 137 29.86 17.79 13.27
N SER A 138 30.81 17.70 14.20
CA SER A 138 32.14 17.12 13.98
C SER A 138 32.20 15.59 14.07
N THR A 139 31.37 14.95 14.90
CA THR A 139 31.43 13.49 15.12
C THR A 139 30.19 12.71 14.66
N GLY A 140 29.07 13.39 14.45
CA GLY A 140 27.79 12.80 14.08
C GLY A 140 26.90 12.50 15.29
N MET A 141 26.10 11.44 15.19
CA MET A 141 25.21 10.99 16.28
C MET A 141 25.04 9.48 16.28
N ALA A 142 24.61 8.94 17.42
CA ALA A 142 24.15 7.56 17.55
C ALA A 142 22.67 7.57 17.96
N LEU A 143 21.81 7.04 17.08
CA LEU A 143 20.39 6.83 17.35
C LEU A 143 20.19 5.41 17.88
N TYR A 144 19.50 5.26 19.01
CA TYR A 144 18.97 3.97 19.46
C TYR A 144 17.45 3.96 19.29
N ALA A 145 16.91 2.97 18.57
CA ALA A 145 15.47 2.84 18.32
C ALA A 145 15.00 1.41 18.64
N ARG A 146 14.41 1.22 19.84
CA ARG A 146 13.86 -0.07 20.28
C ARG A 146 12.65 -0.46 19.41
N GLY A 147 12.64 -1.69 18.90
CA GLY A 147 11.70 -2.14 17.85
C GLY A 147 12.02 -1.59 16.45
N GLY A 148 12.97 -0.64 16.37
CA GLY A 148 13.32 0.09 15.16
C GLY A 148 14.21 -0.66 14.18
N ARG A 149 14.58 -1.92 14.46
CA ARG A 149 15.35 -2.75 13.52
C ARG A 149 14.68 -2.76 12.14
N LEU A 150 15.48 -2.52 11.10
CA LEU A 150 15.00 -2.48 9.72
C LEU A 150 15.25 -3.82 9.04
N THR A 151 14.21 -4.39 8.46
CA THR A 151 14.29 -5.58 7.60
C THR A 151 14.41 -5.18 6.12
N LYS A 152 14.46 -6.17 5.21
CA LYS A 152 14.52 -5.90 3.76
C LYS A 152 13.21 -5.25 3.30
N GLY A 153 13.32 -4.15 2.54
CA GLY A 153 12.15 -3.39 2.09
C GLY A 153 11.62 -2.40 3.13
N GLU A 154 12.27 -2.30 4.30
CA GLU A 154 12.01 -1.27 5.29
C GLU A 154 13.00 -0.12 5.20
N SER A 155 12.55 1.05 5.63
CA SER A 155 13.36 2.24 5.81
C SER A 155 12.88 3.03 7.02
N MET A 156 13.73 3.90 7.53
CA MET A 156 13.40 4.85 8.59
C MET A 156 13.86 6.24 8.16
N VAL A 157 12.94 7.20 8.18
CA VAL A 157 13.24 8.60 7.94
C VAL A 157 13.29 9.30 9.29
N LEU A 158 14.41 9.94 9.59
CA LEU A 158 14.55 10.84 10.74
C LEU A 158 14.16 12.23 10.26
N PHE A 159 13.14 12.82 10.87
CA PHE A 159 12.69 14.19 10.58
C PHE A 159 13.14 15.11 11.70
N PHE A 160 13.95 16.11 11.34
CA PHE A 160 14.42 17.16 12.23
C PHE A 160 13.72 18.46 11.86
N SER A 161 13.24 19.21 12.85
CA SER A 161 12.70 20.57 12.67
C SER A 161 13.41 21.50 13.64
N ASP A 162 14.03 22.58 13.15
CA ASP A 162 14.61 23.61 14.02
C ASP A 162 13.54 24.56 14.58
N GLN A 163 13.98 25.55 15.35
CA GLN A 163 13.11 26.57 15.97
C GLN A 163 12.38 27.44 14.94
N ASP A 164 12.90 27.55 13.72
CA ASP A 164 12.29 28.28 12.61
C ASP A 164 11.39 27.37 11.75
N ASN A 165 11.14 26.13 12.19
CA ASN A 165 10.40 25.08 11.48
C ASN A 165 11.05 24.67 10.14
N LYS A 166 12.36 24.86 9.99
CA LYS A 166 13.09 24.35 8.83
C LYS A 166 13.35 22.86 9.02
N ALA A 167 12.86 22.08 8.07
CA ALA A 167 12.96 20.63 8.10
C ALA A 167 14.27 20.13 7.46
N SER A 168 14.90 19.15 8.11
CA SER A 168 16.00 18.35 7.59
C SER A 168 15.67 16.87 7.77
N THR A 169 16.11 16.01 6.83
CA THR A 169 15.80 14.58 6.89
C THR A 169 17.01 13.69 6.65
N ILE A 170 17.07 12.57 7.37
CA ILE A 170 18.06 11.51 7.13
C ILE A 170 17.32 10.20 6.85
N LEU A 171 17.65 9.55 5.73
CA LEU A 171 17.08 8.26 5.34
C LEU A 171 18.03 7.12 5.72
N LEU A 172 17.50 6.15 6.46
CA LEU A 172 18.13 4.87 6.77
C LEU A 172 17.37 3.76 6.05
N THR A 173 18.08 2.87 5.37
CA THR A 173 17.48 1.76 4.61
C THR A 173 17.92 0.43 5.20
N GLY A 174 16.99 -0.52 5.31
CA GLY A 174 17.29 -1.86 5.77
C GLY A 174 18.02 -2.73 4.74
N PRO A 175 18.53 -3.90 5.14
CA PRO A 175 18.47 -4.44 6.49
C PRO A 175 19.51 -3.81 7.44
N SER A 176 19.15 -3.65 8.72
CA SER A 176 20.09 -3.22 9.77
C SER A 176 20.59 -4.40 10.61
N ALA A 177 21.82 -4.28 11.13
CA ALA A 177 22.41 -5.28 12.03
C ALA A 177 21.75 -5.29 13.43
N GLY A 178 21.12 -4.19 13.82
CA GLY A 178 20.45 -4.04 15.10
C GLY A 178 19.59 -2.77 15.16
N GLU A 179 19.45 -2.24 16.37
CA GLU A 179 18.61 -1.08 16.72
C GLU A 179 19.41 0.20 16.96
N GLU A 180 20.75 0.13 16.92
CA GLU A 180 21.65 1.29 16.97
C GLU A 180 22.07 1.69 15.56
N TYR A 181 21.95 2.98 15.25
CA TYR A 181 22.30 3.57 13.97
C TYR A 181 23.32 4.69 14.20
N ARG A 182 24.51 4.53 13.63
CA ARG A 182 25.54 5.57 13.62
C ARG A 182 25.37 6.43 12.38
N ILE A 183 25.14 7.71 12.60
CA ILE A 183 24.95 8.71 11.56
C ILE A 183 26.21 9.56 11.51
N PRO A 184 26.95 9.56 10.39
CA PRO A 184 28.23 10.24 10.31
C PRO A 184 28.05 11.77 10.30
N ALA A 185 29.08 12.49 10.77
CA ALA A 185 29.18 13.95 10.77
C ALA A 185 28.72 14.60 9.45
N ALA A 186 29.14 14.07 8.30
CA ALA A 186 28.77 14.59 6.98
C ALA A 186 27.25 14.62 6.69
N LYS A 187 26.42 13.89 7.45
CA LYS A 187 24.95 13.95 7.34
C LYS A 187 24.30 15.05 8.18
N VAL A 188 25.04 15.60 9.14
CA VAL A 188 24.55 16.61 10.09
C VAL A 188 25.38 17.89 10.07
N GLU A 189 26.49 17.94 9.32
CA GLU A 189 27.41 19.10 9.25
C GLU A 189 26.72 20.40 8.81
N THR A 190 25.65 20.28 8.01
CA THR A 190 24.88 21.42 7.50
C THR A 190 23.78 21.89 8.45
N PHE A 191 23.57 21.18 9.56
CA PHE A 191 22.58 21.58 10.56
C PHE A 191 23.12 22.81 11.29
N ALA A 192 22.22 23.76 11.57
CA ALA A 192 22.56 24.88 12.43
C ALA A 192 22.68 24.37 13.88
N PRO A 193 23.60 24.88 14.70
CA PRO A 193 23.59 24.59 16.13
C PRO A 193 22.28 25.05 16.77
N GLY A 194 21.78 24.31 17.76
CA GLY A 194 20.56 24.66 18.49
C GLY A 194 19.63 23.47 18.75
N ASN A 195 18.45 23.78 19.28
CA ASN A 195 17.45 22.77 19.62
C ASN A 195 16.62 22.35 18.40
N TYR A 196 16.42 21.05 18.25
CA TYR A 196 15.60 20.44 17.22
C TYR A 196 14.51 19.57 17.83
N ASP A 197 13.37 19.53 17.16
CA ASP A 197 12.39 18.47 17.29
C ASP A 197 12.75 17.32 16.35
N LEU A 198 12.79 16.10 16.88
CA LEU A 198 13.09 14.88 16.16
C LEU A 198 11.95 13.87 16.31
N TYR A 199 11.44 13.35 15.20
CA TYR A 199 10.60 12.15 15.16
C TYR A 199 11.03 11.22 14.03
N LEU A 200 10.63 9.95 14.13
CA LEU A 200 10.97 8.91 13.18
C LEU A 200 9.73 8.47 12.39
N VAL A 201 9.93 8.15 11.12
CA VAL A 201 8.93 7.49 10.29
C VAL A 201 9.49 6.17 9.78
N LYS A 202 9.04 5.05 10.34
CA LYS A 202 9.36 3.72 9.82
C LYS A 202 8.41 3.39 8.68
N LYS A 203 8.96 2.94 7.55
CA LYS A 203 8.21 2.63 6.34
C LYS A 203 8.55 1.23 5.86
N LYS A 204 7.55 0.47 5.42
CA LYS A 204 7.74 -0.81 4.72
C LYS A 204 6.95 -0.80 3.42
N ARG A 205 7.58 -1.26 2.34
CA ARG A 205 6.90 -1.62 1.10
C ARG A 205 7.04 -3.11 0.86
N GLU A 206 5.91 -3.79 0.68
CA GLU A 206 5.84 -5.20 0.37
C GLU A 206 5.13 -5.41 -0.97
N VAL A 207 5.75 -6.17 -1.86
CA VAL A 207 5.17 -6.54 -3.16
C VAL A 207 5.15 -8.05 -3.25
N VAL A 208 3.95 -8.62 -3.37
CA VAL A 208 3.75 -10.06 -3.57
C VAL A 208 3.13 -10.25 -4.95
N LYS A 209 3.80 -11.00 -5.81
CA LYS A 209 3.27 -11.40 -7.11
C LYS A 209 2.70 -12.80 -6.99
N GLY A 210 1.41 -12.96 -7.24
CA GLY A 210 0.76 -14.27 -7.37
C GLY A 210 0.35 -14.54 -8.81
N ASP A 211 -0.32 -15.67 -9.06
CA ASP A 211 -0.81 -16.00 -10.41
C ASP A 211 -2.12 -15.27 -10.74
N THR A 212 -2.99 -15.12 -9.73
CA THR A 212 -4.33 -14.52 -9.87
C THR A 212 -4.44 -13.16 -9.19
N ILE A 213 -3.63 -12.92 -8.16
CA ILE A 213 -3.60 -11.66 -7.43
C ILE A 213 -2.15 -11.24 -7.17
N SER A 214 -1.84 -9.99 -7.50
CA SER A 214 -0.65 -9.30 -7.04
C SER A 214 -1.03 -8.24 -6.01
N THR A 215 -0.27 -8.14 -4.93
CA THR A 215 -0.52 -7.15 -3.87
C THR A 215 0.67 -6.24 -3.69
N MET A 216 0.41 -4.95 -3.52
CA MET A 216 1.37 -3.96 -3.02
C MET A 216 0.85 -3.41 -1.70
N ALA A 217 1.68 -3.44 -0.66
CA ALA A 217 1.33 -2.89 0.65
C ALA A 217 2.40 -1.89 1.10
N ASP A 218 1.95 -0.69 1.45
CA ASP A 218 2.76 0.35 2.08
C ASP A 218 2.30 0.54 3.53
N ILE A 219 3.24 0.46 4.49
CA ILE A 219 2.97 0.69 5.92
C ILE A 219 3.86 1.82 6.40
N GLU A 220 3.31 2.77 7.15
CA GLU A 220 4.03 3.87 7.80
C GLU A 220 3.70 3.95 9.29
N TYR A 221 4.73 4.09 10.13
CA TYR A 221 4.63 4.30 11.57
C TYR A 221 5.36 5.59 11.94
N TYR A 222 4.62 6.57 12.45
CA TYR A 222 5.15 7.87 12.89
C TYR A 222 5.27 7.85 14.42
N THR A 223 6.47 8.11 14.94
CA THR A 223 6.71 8.13 16.38
C THR A 223 6.27 9.45 17.02
N ASN A 224 6.25 9.46 18.35
CA ASN A 224 6.29 10.71 19.11
C ASN A 224 7.55 11.53 18.79
N THR A 225 7.50 12.82 19.08
CA THR A 225 8.63 13.74 18.95
C THR A 225 9.47 13.78 20.24
N ILE A 226 10.79 13.83 20.11
CA ILE A 226 11.73 14.13 21.19
C ILE A 226 12.49 15.42 20.87
N LYS A 227 13.05 16.06 21.89
CA LYS A 227 13.98 17.19 21.70
C LYS A 227 15.42 16.69 21.70
N VAL A 228 16.23 17.29 20.85
CA VAL A 228 17.68 17.02 20.73
C VAL A 228 18.41 18.34 20.50
N GLU A 229 19.68 18.39 20.87
CA GLU A 229 20.53 19.56 20.65
C GLU A 229 21.59 19.26 19.59
N VAL A 230 21.73 20.15 18.59
CA VAL A 230 22.85 20.14 17.66
C VAL A 230 23.95 21.04 18.19
N VAL A 231 25.13 20.44 18.38
CA VAL A 231 26.36 21.10 18.85
C VAL A 231 27.41 21.04 17.74
N GLU A 232 28.51 21.78 17.90
CA GLU A 232 29.62 21.79 16.94
C GLU A 232 30.35 20.42 16.80
#